data_AF-A0A2I0D5I1-F1
#
_entry.id   AF-A0A2I0D5I1-F1
#
_cell.length_a   1.000
_cell.length_b   1.000
_cell.length_c   1.000
_cell.angle_alpha   90.00
_cell.angle_beta   90.00
_cell.angle_gamma   90.00
#
_symmetry.space_group_name_H-M   'P 1'
#
loop_
_entity.id
_entity.type
_entity.pdbx_description
1 polymer ?
#
loop_
_entity_poly.entity_id
_entity_poly.type
_entity_poly.pdbx_seq_one_letter_code
_entity_poly.pdbx_strand_id
1 'polypeptide(L)'
;MKYYVTLLIFACLFLTSTCYSQLKGKCVDEFENRIAYVNISIKGTSIGTVSTVKGLFSFENTSLKENDSFKTSPYNQDIYFPPTRQSHAHE
;
A
#
# COMPACT_ATOMS: atom_id res chain seq x y z
N MET A 1 30.08 6.38 -30.50
CA MET A 1 30.27 6.23 -29.04
C MET A 1 29.33 7.14 -28.23
N LYS A 2 29.36 8.47 -28.40
CA LYS A 2 28.52 9.42 -27.62
C LYS A 2 27.02 9.11 -27.63
N TYR A 3 26.43 8.85 -28.80
CA TYR A 3 24.99 8.63 -28.94
C TYR A 3 24.47 7.36 -28.25
N TYR A 4 25.27 6.28 -28.26
CA TYR A 4 24.90 5.02 -27.61
C TYR A 4 24.81 5.17 -26.08
N VAL A 5 25.73 5.95 -25.50
CA VAL A 5 25.72 6.25 -24.06
C VAL A 5 24.50 7.10 -23.71
N THR A 6 24.16 8.10 -24.53
CA THR A 6 22.97 8.92 -24.33
C THR A 6 21.68 8.09 -24.43
N LEU A 7 21.60 7.17 -25.39
CA LEU A 7 20.45 6.27 -25.56
C LEU A 7 20.31 5.30 -24.37
N LEU A 8 21.44 4.78 -23.87
CA LEU A 8 21.48 3.91 -22.70
C LEU A 8 20.99 4.63 -21.43
N ILE A 9 21.43 5.87 -21.21
CA ILE A 9 20.99 6.70 -20.08
C ILE A 9 19.48 6.97 -20.16
N PHE A 10 18.97 7.28 -21.35
CA PHE A 10 17.53 7.54 -21.55
C PHE A 10 16.67 6.29 -21.31
N ALA A 11 17.15 5.12 -21.75
CA ALA A 11 16.49 3.83 -21.49
C ALA A 11 16.46 3.49 -19.99
N CYS A 12 17.57 3.73 -19.26
CA CYS A 12 17.62 3.50 -17.82
C CYS A 12 16.69 4.42 -17.03
N LEU A 13 16.51 5.68 -17.46
CA LEU A 13 15.58 6.63 -16.82
C LEU A 13 14.12 6.25 -17.03
N PHE A 14 13.78 5.59 -18.15
CA PHE A 14 12.41 5.10 -18.38
C PHE A 14 12.08 3.88 -17.50
N LEU A 15 13.06 3.01 -17.23
CA LEU A 15 12.85 1.80 -16.43
C LEU A 15 12.56 2.07 -14.94
N THR A 16 13.05 3.17 -14.37
CA THR A 16 12.87 3.48 -12.95
C THR A 16 11.49 4.06 -12.60
N SER A 17 10.63 4.30 -13.61
CA SER A 17 9.33 4.97 -13.42
C SER A 17 8.20 4.06 -12.94
N THR A 18 8.38 2.74 -12.89
CA THR A 18 7.35 1.82 -12.38
C THR A 18 7.48 1.66 -10.85
N CYS A 19 7.13 2.69 -10.09
CA CYS A 19 7.00 2.56 -8.65
C CYS A 19 5.69 1.82 -8.32
N TYR A 20 5.81 0.58 -7.85
CA TYR A 20 4.67 -0.23 -7.45
C TYR A 20 4.28 0.16 -6.01
N SER A 21 3.21 0.96 -5.88
CA SER A 21 2.70 1.39 -4.57
C SER A 21 1.96 0.24 -3.90
N GLN A 22 2.48 -0.23 -2.76
CA GLN A 22 1.84 -1.25 -1.92
C GLN A 22 1.45 -0.62 -0.59
N LEU A 23 0.18 -0.76 -0.19
CA LEU A 23 -0.24 -0.43 1.18
C LEU A 23 -0.17 -1.70 2.03
N LYS A 24 0.59 -1.64 3.12
CA LYS A 24 0.71 -2.72 4.10
C LYS A 24 0.47 -2.18 5.48
N GLY A 25 -0.10 -3.00 6.36
CA GLY A 25 -0.37 -2.59 7.73
C GLY A 25 -0.70 -3.75 8.65
N LYS A 26 -1.05 -3.40 9.89
CA LYS A 26 -1.46 -4.34 10.94
C LYS A 26 -2.72 -3.83 11.61
N CYS A 27 -3.70 -4.71 11.78
CA CYS A 27 -4.89 -4.47 12.59
C CYS A 27 -4.60 -4.80 14.05
N VAL A 28 -4.78 -3.81 14.92
CA VAL A 28 -4.65 -3.94 16.37
C VAL A 28 -5.84 -3.34 17.09
N ASP A 29 -6.11 -3.80 18.30
CA ASP A 29 -7.05 -3.16 19.22
C ASP A 29 -6.41 -1.98 19.98
N GLU A 30 -7.16 -1.38 20.90
CA GLU A 30 -6.72 -0.28 21.75
C GLU A 30 -5.56 -0.63 22.70
N PHE A 31 -5.26 -1.92 22.89
CA PHE A 31 -4.18 -2.45 23.72
C PHE A 31 -3.03 -3.04 22.88
N GLU A 32 -2.99 -2.74 21.58
CA GLU A 32 -2.01 -3.26 20.60
C GLU A 32 -2.10 -4.77 20.30
N ASN A 33 -3.13 -5.46 20.79
CA ASN A 33 -3.35 -6.88 20.50
C ASN A 33 -3.74 -7.06 19.03
N ARG A 34 -3.27 -8.14 18.41
CA ARG A 34 -3.47 -8.39 16.98
C ARG A 34 -4.88 -8.89 16.72
N ILE A 35 -5.56 -8.30 15.74
CA ILE A 35 -6.90 -8.73 15.33
C ILE A 35 -6.82 -9.51 14.02
N ALA A 36 -7.16 -10.79 14.09
CA ALA A 36 -7.17 -11.70 12.94
C ALA A 36 -8.43 -11.54 12.08
N TYR A 37 -8.30 -11.81 10.79
CA TYR A 37 -9.42 -11.94 9.84
C TYR A 37 -10.32 -10.70 9.75
N VAL A 38 -9.74 -9.52 9.88
CA VAL A 38 -10.44 -8.25 9.69
C VAL A 38 -10.59 -8.01 8.19
N ASN A 39 -11.82 -7.78 7.74
CA ASN A 39 -12.09 -7.36 6.38
C ASN A 39 -11.74 -5.88 6.25
N ILE A 40 -10.85 -5.52 5.31
CA ILE A 40 -10.47 -4.15 5.01
C ILE A 40 -10.89 -3.85 3.57
N SER A 41 -11.59 -2.75 3.34
CA SER A 41 -12.06 -2.35 2.01
C SER A 41 -11.79 -0.87 1.76
N ILE A 42 -11.63 -0.49 0.49
CA ILE A 42 -11.53 0.90 0.08
C ILE A 42 -12.93 1.43 -0.17
N LYS A 43 -13.31 2.50 0.55
CA LYS A 43 -14.63 3.12 0.49
C LYS A 43 -14.95 3.57 -0.94
N GLY A 44 -16.12 3.19 -1.43
CA GLY A 44 -16.56 3.54 -2.79
C GLY A 44 -16.00 2.64 -3.89
N THR A 45 -15.28 1.57 -3.56
CA THR A 45 -14.79 0.58 -4.53
C THR A 45 -15.17 -0.85 -4.10
N SER A 46 -15.00 -1.81 -5.00
CA SER A 46 -15.10 -3.24 -4.72
C SER A 46 -13.77 -3.87 -4.26
N ILE A 47 -12.74 -3.05 -4.02
CA ILE A 47 -11.40 -3.52 -3.66
C ILE A 47 -11.33 -3.72 -2.13
N GLY A 48 -10.93 -4.91 -1.72
CA GLY A 48 -10.73 -5.25 -0.32
C GLY A 48 -9.66 -6.32 -0.13
N THR A 49 -9.24 -6.50 1.12
CA THR A 49 -8.30 -7.52 1.59
C THR A 49 -8.71 -7.97 2.98
N VAL A 50 -8.10 -9.04 3.48
CA VAL A 50 -8.39 -9.58 4.81
C VAL A 50 -7.09 -9.71 5.59
N SER A 51 -7.12 -9.35 6.88
CA SER A 51 -5.95 -9.52 7.74
C SER A 51 -5.69 -11.00 8.03
N THR A 52 -4.40 -11.36 8.10
CA THR A 52 -3.95 -12.70 8.47
C THR A 52 -4.23 -13.01 9.95
N VAL A 53 -3.96 -14.24 10.38
CA VAL A 53 -3.96 -14.64 11.81
C VAL A 53 -3.09 -13.73 12.69
N LYS A 54 -2.03 -13.16 12.10
CA LYS A 54 -1.12 -12.22 12.77
C LYS A 54 -1.59 -10.76 12.68
N GLY A 55 -2.81 -10.51 12.22
CA GLY A 55 -3.39 -9.19 11.99
C GLY A 55 -2.72 -8.38 10.89
N LEU A 56 -1.84 -8.98 10.06
CA LEU A 56 -1.16 -8.29 8.97
C LEU A 56 -2.03 -8.26 7.72
N PHE A 57 -2.00 -7.17 6.96
CA PHE A 57 -2.70 -7.05 5.67
C PHE A 57 -1.83 -6.35 4.62
N SER A 58 -2.14 -6.60 3.35
CA SER A 58 -1.55 -5.91 2.21
C SER A 58 -2.55 -5.71 1.08
N PHE A 59 -2.47 -4.55 0.42
CA PHE A 59 -3.11 -4.29 -0.86
C PHE A 59 -2.03 -4.32 -1.95
N GLU A 60 -2.22 -5.22 -2.91
CA GLU A 60 -1.38 -5.36 -4.10
C GLU A 60 -1.89 -4.51 -5.27
N ASN A 61 -2.84 -3.61 -5.03
CA ASN A 61 -3.47 -2.84 -6.10
C ASN A 61 -2.71 -1.53 -6.35
N THR A 62 -2.24 -1.37 -7.58
CA THR A 62 -1.55 -0.16 -8.09
C THR A 62 -2.43 1.08 -8.17
N SER A 63 -3.76 0.93 -8.00
CA SER A 63 -4.72 2.03 -8.15
C SER A 63 -4.98 2.83 -6.86
N LEU A 64 -4.29 2.50 -5.77
CA LEU A 64 -4.42 3.21 -4.51
C LEU A 64 -4.00 4.68 -4.66
N LYS A 65 -4.93 5.58 -4.35
CA LYS A 65 -4.69 7.03 -4.33
C LYS A 65 -4.45 7.50 -2.91
N GLU A 66 -3.68 8.58 -2.77
CA GLU A 66 -3.34 9.17 -1.47
C GLU A 66 -4.57 9.55 -0.63
N ASN A 67 -5.69 9.89 -1.29
CA ASN A 67 -6.93 10.34 -0.64
C ASN A 67 -7.98 9.22 -0.48
N ASP A 68 -7.61 7.97 -0.74
CA ASP A 68 -8.53 6.85 -0.55
C ASP A 68 -8.82 6.65 0.94
N SER A 69 -10.09 6.40 1.26
CA SER A 69 -10.54 6.13 2.63
C SER A 69 -10.88 4.66 2.80
N PHE A 70 -10.63 4.11 3.99
CA PHE A 70 -10.76 2.67 4.24
C PHE A 70 -11.85 2.38 5.27
N LYS A 71 -12.47 1.22 5.11
CA LYS A 71 -13.48 0.67 6.02
C LYS A 71 -13.05 -0.69 6.51
N THR A 72 -13.24 -0.96 7.80
CA THR A 72 -13.00 -2.28 8.39
C THR A 72 -14.27 -2.90 8.97
N SER A 73 -14.36 -4.23 8.88
CA SER A 73 -15.46 -5.04 9.40
C SER A 73 -14.87 -6.23 10.18
N PRO A 74 -15.41 -6.57 11.38
CA PRO A 74 -16.84 -6.55 11.76
C PRO A 74 -17.35 -5.24 12.40
N TYR A 75 -16.48 -4.30 12.77
CA TYR A 75 -16.87 -3.17 13.62
C TYR A 75 -17.41 -1.93 12.90
N ASN A 76 -17.57 -1.95 11.57
CA ASN A 76 -18.14 -0.84 10.79
C ASN A 76 -17.47 0.52 11.11
N GLN A 77 -16.18 0.50 11.43
CA GLN A 77 -15.39 1.69 11.75
C GLN A 77 -14.64 2.15 10.48
N ASP A 78 -14.85 3.42 10.13
CA ASP A 78 -14.05 4.12 9.11
C ASP A 78 -12.64 4.33 9.69
N ILE A 79 -11.62 3.75 9.06
CA ILE A 79 -10.22 3.89 9.50
C ILE A 79 -9.50 4.80 8.52
N TYR A 80 -8.97 5.91 9.03
CA TYR A 80 -8.08 6.80 8.32
C TYR A 80 -6.64 6.33 8.55
N PHE A 81 -6.00 5.81 7.51
CA PHE A 81 -4.56 5.59 7.56
C PHE A 81 -3.87 6.90 7.18
N PRO A 82 -3.04 7.50 8.05
CA PRO A 82 -2.21 8.61 7.62
C PRO A 82 -1.29 8.11 6.49
N PRO A 83 -1.02 8.94 5.47
CA PRO A 83 -0.16 8.55 4.37
C PRO A 83 1.17 8.07 4.93
N THR A 84 1.49 6.79 4.70
CA THR A 84 2.80 6.25 5.02
C THR A 84 3.81 7.03 4.20
N ARG A 85 4.66 7.84 4.88
CA ARG A 85 5.90 8.33 4.27
C ARG A 85 6.56 7.13 3.61
N GLN A 86 6.80 7.22 2.31
CA GLN A 86 7.65 6.28 1.61
C GLN A 86 8.94 6.18 2.42
N SER A 87 9.14 5.03 3.06
CA SER A 87 10.44 4.70 3.61
C SER A 87 11.32 4.50 2.39
N HIS A 88 12.04 5.58 2.03
CA HIS A 88 13.25 5.46 1.26
C HIS A 88 14.18 4.55 2.06
N ALA A 89 14.16 3.26 1.74
CA ALA A 89 15.27 2.38 2.03
C ALA A 89 16.42 2.86 1.13
N HIS A 90 17.20 3.79 1.67
CA HIS A 90 18.54 4.06 1.20
C HIS A 90 19.40 2.91 1.74
N GLU A 91 19.76 1.99 0.86
CA GLU A 91 20.92 1.11 1.03
C GLU A 91 21.86 1.34 -0.14
#